data_AF-W7QAH9-F1
#
_entry.id   AF-W7QAH9-F1
#
_cell.length_a   1.000
_cell.length_b   1.000
_cell.length_c   1.000
_cell.angle_alpha   90.00
_cell.angle_beta   90.00
_cell.angle_gamma   90.00
#
_symmetry.space_group_name_H-M   'P 1'
#
loop_
_entity.id
_entity.type
_entity.pdbx_description
1 polymer ?
#
loop_
_entity_poly.entity_id
_entity_poly.type
_entity_poly.pdbx_seq_one_letter_code
_entity_poly.pdbx_strand_id
1 'polypeptide(L)'
;MKFALTNWLKCFFSMILTYVLLKLLFTQEYVVELSSLVMMVIMSILFVIGFLYSKPLRKPVNKLVQISLFSCLLLLLYLQATVGLNKLLEDEGVSSLDYVEDSSVIKSSTKTSNEVYDIQPRPDQQDGFVKQDKSMPVLANKNTEMTQEPENTEKELSAEKKQQIDKFFSDIFSAIRSKNWDELVKKSRQPDIKELQNEAMLTFALAQATANGAPFDVLLTLLNDGAQFNDAVLFATVVRQDVKIIEAFVGYGLNLHMRDAEGRTALYYSLFNLSRSDMFDYLLSHNVSTYIGKPQDDLISRVLASCSSTTNAGYFVERILRAGEIITPLHREAFTDLALKNALCVNSLTPYFTEY
;
A
#
# COMPACT_ATOMS: atom_id res chain seq x y z
N MET A 1 -61.32 -12.04 21.66
CA MET A 1 -61.23 -12.84 20.41
C MET A 1 -61.32 -12.02 19.11
N LYS A 2 -62.25 -11.05 18.95
CA LYS A 2 -62.38 -10.25 17.70
C LYS A 2 -61.14 -9.44 17.29
N PHE A 3 -60.29 -9.05 18.26
CA PHE A 3 -59.07 -8.27 18.01
C PHE A 3 -57.86 -9.11 17.51
N ALA A 4 -57.86 -10.43 17.77
CA ALA A 4 -56.80 -11.32 17.32
C ALA A 4 -57.01 -11.75 15.86
N LEU A 5 -58.27 -12.00 15.48
CA LEU A 5 -58.63 -12.43 14.13
C LEU A 5 -58.37 -11.33 13.08
N THR A 6 -58.62 -10.07 13.43
CA THR A 6 -58.39 -8.91 12.54
C THR A 6 -56.92 -8.62 12.28
N ASN A 7 -56.04 -8.86 13.25
CA ASN A 7 -54.59 -8.72 13.05
C ASN A 7 -53.99 -9.90 12.30
N TRP A 8 -54.53 -11.11 12.50
CA TRP A 8 -54.09 -12.29 11.76
C TRP A 8 -54.46 -12.20 10.27
N LEU A 9 -55.69 -11.75 9.94
CA LEU A 9 -56.09 -11.50 8.55
C LEU A 9 -55.22 -10.43 7.87
N LYS A 10 -54.85 -9.35 8.58
CA LYS A 10 -53.97 -8.31 8.00
C LYS A 10 -52.57 -8.83 7.69
N CYS A 11 -52.02 -9.70 8.52
CA CYS A 11 -50.72 -10.33 8.26
C CYS A 11 -50.81 -11.31 7.10
N PHE A 12 -51.88 -12.10 7.03
CA PHE A 12 -52.09 -13.07 5.96
C PHE A 12 -52.26 -12.41 4.59
N PHE A 13 -53.04 -11.32 4.52
CA PHE A 13 -53.18 -10.53 3.28
C PHE A 13 -51.88 -9.82 2.88
N SER A 14 -51.10 -9.32 3.84
CA SER A 14 -49.78 -8.73 3.58
C SER A 14 -48.82 -9.76 2.96
N MET A 15 -48.80 -10.98 3.49
CA MET A 15 -47.93 -12.06 3.01
C MET A 15 -48.33 -12.57 1.62
N ILE A 16 -49.62 -12.64 1.34
CA ILE A 16 -50.12 -13.01 0.00
C ILE A 16 -49.84 -11.90 -0.99
N LEU A 17 -50.00 -10.63 -0.60
CA LEU A 17 -49.72 -9.49 -1.47
C LEU A 17 -48.23 -9.40 -1.82
N THR A 18 -47.33 -9.59 -0.86
CA THR A 18 -45.88 -9.64 -1.14
C THR A 18 -45.50 -10.83 -2.01
N TYR A 19 -46.09 -12.01 -1.79
CA TYR A 19 -45.85 -13.18 -2.64
C TYR A 19 -46.36 -12.97 -4.08
N VAL A 20 -47.53 -12.36 -4.26
CA VAL A 20 -48.08 -12.04 -5.59
C VAL A 20 -47.26 -10.96 -6.29
N LEU A 21 -46.79 -9.93 -5.59
CA LEU A 21 -45.90 -8.91 -6.14
C LEU A 21 -44.54 -9.48 -6.54
N LEU A 22 -43.97 -10.38 -5.72
CA LEU A 22 -42.74 -11.08 -6.05
C LEU A 22 -42.94 -11.97 -7.28
N LYS A 23 -44.04 -12.71 -7.34
CA LYS A 23 -44.34 -13.57 -8.50
C LYS A 23 -44.57 -12.75 -9.77
N LEU A 24 -45.25 -11.60 -9.69
CA LEU A 24 -45.43 -10.67 -10.82
C LEU A 24 -44.12 -10.08 -11.32
N LEU A 25 -43.19 -9.74 -10.41
CA LEU A 25 -41.85 -9.27 -10.75
C LEU A 25 -41.00 -10.33 -11.47
N PHE A 26 -41.25 -11.61 -11.22
CA PHE A 26 -40.49 -12.74 -11.79
C PHE A 26 -41.17 -13.41 -13.00
N THR A 27 -42.38 -13.03 -13.39
CA THR A 27 -43.11 -13.65 -14.52
C THR A 27 -43.14 -12.84 -15.82
N GLN A 28 -42.52 -11.66 -15.87
CA GLN A 28 -42.40 -10.90 -17.11
C GLN A 28 -41.01 -11.11 -17.71
N GLU A 29 -40.94 -11.41 -19.01
CA GLU A 29 -39.73 -11.64 -19.83
C GLU A 29 -38.77 -10.45 -19.95
N TYR A 30 -38.82 -9.50 -19.01
CA TYR A 30 -37.93 -8.35 -18.93
C TYR A 30 -37.07 -8.43 -17.66
N VAL A 31 -36.11 -9.35 -17.67
CA VAL A 31 -34.94 -9.27 -16.76
C VAL A 31 -33.70 -9.29 -17.63
N VAL A 32 -33.47 -8.16 -18.28
CA VAL A 32 -32.17 -7.78 -18.85
C VAL A 32 -31.71 -6.56 -18.04
N GLU A 33 -30.57 -6.73 -17.37
CA GLU A 33 -29.75 -5.67 -16.77
C GLU A 33 -30.36 -4.79 -15.65
N LEU A 34 -30.99 -5.38 -14.64
CA LEU A 34 -30.91 -4.73 -13.32
C LEU A 34 -29.58 -5.13 -12.68
N SER A 35 -28.67 -4.16 -12.58
CA SER A 35 -27.37 -4.36 -11.95
C SER A 35 -27.54 -4.96 -10.53
N SER A 36 -26.60 -5.83 -10.15
CA SER A 36 -26.55 -6.46 -8.83
C SER A 36 -26.72 -5.45 -7.68
N LEU A 37 -26.30 -4.21 -7.91
CA LEU A 37 -26.44 -3.08 -7.00
C LEU A 37 -27.90 -2.72 -6.70
N VAL A 38 -28.78 -2.71 -7.71
CA VAL A 38 -30.19 -2.35 -7.53
C VAL A 38 -30.92 -3.43 -6.73
N MET A 39 -30.63 -4.71 -7.00
CA MET A 39 -31.18 -5.81 -6.21
C MET A 39 -30.68 -5.81 -4.77
N MET A 40 -29.42 -5.42 -4.53
CA MET A 40 -28.90 -5.25 -3.17
C MET A 40 -29.59 -4.11 -2.43
N VAL A 41 -29.77 -2.94 -3.06
CA VAL A 41 -30.46 -1.79 -2.44
C VAL A 41 -31.89 -2.15 -2.06
N ILE A 42 -32.61 -2.86 -2.92
CA ILE A 42 -33.98 -3.31 -2.65
C ILE A 42 -34.00 -4.27 -1.44
N MET A 43 -33.06 -5.21 -1.36
CA MET A 43 -32.99 -6.16 -0.24
C MET A 43 -32.61 -5.47 1.08
N SER A 44 -31.72 -4.47 1.06
CA SER A 44 -31.38 -3.67 2.23
C SER A 44 -32.56 -2.85 2.74
N ILE A 45 -33.33 -2.24 1.84
CA ILE A 45 -34.54 -1.47 2.19
C ILE A 45 -35.59 -2.40 2.80
N LEU A 46 -35.81 -3.58 2.23
CA LEU A 46 -36.75 -4.57 2.76
C LEU A 46 -36.34 -5.09 4.14
N PHE A 47 -35.04 -5.25 4.40
CA PHE A 47 -34.52 -5.64 5.71
C PHE A 47 -34.75 -4.56 6.77
N VAL A 48 -34.50 -3.29 6.43
CA VAL A 48 -34.76 -2.14 7.32
C VAL A 48 -36.25 -1.99 7.61
N ILE A 49 -37.11 -2.14 6.60
CA ILE A 49 -38.57 -2.12 6.77
C ILE A 49 -39.01 -3.29 7.65
N GLY A 50 -38.49 -4.51 7.44
CA GLY A 50 -38.76 -5.66 8.29
C GLY A 50 -38.37 -5.44 9.75
N PHE A 51 -37.24 -4.77 9.98
CA PHE A 51 -36.76 -4.41 11.31
C PHE A 51 -37.66 -3.36 11.98
N LEU A 52 -38.06 -2.31 11.24
CA LEU A 52 -38.93 -1.24 11.73
C LEU A 52 -40.36 -1.69 12.01
N TYR A 53 -40.88 -2.68 11.27
CA TYR A 53 -42.23 -3.22 11.49
C TYR A 53 -42.29 -4.39 12.48
N SER A 54 -41.15 -4.91 12.92
CA SER A 54 -41.12 -5.86 14.04
C SER A 54 -41.44 -5.14 15.36
N LYS A 55 -42.71 -5.22 15.79
CA LYS A 55 -43.14 -4.72 17.11
C LYS A 55 -42.26 -5.32 18.22
N PRO A 56 -42.00 -4.58 19.31
CA PRO A 56 -40.94 -4.91 20.25
C PRO A 56 -41.23 -6.23 20.94
N LEU A 57 -40.44 -7.25 20.63
CA LEU A 57 -40.32 -8.44 21.45
C LEU A 57 -39.80 -7.98 22.82
N ARG A 58 -40.72 -7.93 23.79
CA ARG A 58 -40.45 -7.68 25.21
C ARG A 58 -39.32 -8.59 25.69
N LYS A 59 -38.11 -8.05 25.77
CA LYS A 59 -37.07 -8.23 26.81
C LYS A 59 -35.87 -7.35 26.44
N PRO A 60 -35.09 -6.84 27.42
CA PRO A 60 -33.97 -5.96 27.12
C PRO A 60 -32.86 -6.80 26.46
N VAL A 61 -32.80 -6.80 25.14
CA VAL A 61 -31.62 -7.27 24.43
C VAL A 61 -30.53 -6.23 24.71
N ASN A 62 -29.43 -6.67 25.32
CA ASN A 62 -28.32 -5.82 25.75
C ASN A 62 -27.89 -4.87 24.62
N LYS A 63 -27.75 -3.57 24.92
CA LYS A 63 -27.24 -2.55 23.99
C LYS A 63 -25.95 -2.98 23.29
N LEU A 64 -25.12 -3.82 23.94
CA LEU A 64 -23.93 -4.42 23.36
C LEU A 64 -24.20 -5.29 22.12
N VAL A 65 -25.30 -6.07 22.11
CA VAL A 65 -25.64 -6.95 20.99
C VAL A 65 -26.10 -6.12 19.78
N GLN A 66 -26.83 -5.03 20.02
CA GLN A 66 -27.23 -4.11 18.95
C GLN A 66 -26.02 -3.39 18.34
N ILE A 67 -25.08 -2.92 19.16
CA ILE A 67 -23.85 -2.28 18.70
C ILE A 67 -22.97 -3.29 17.93
N SER A 68 -22.90 -4.53 18.40
CA SER A 68 -22.15 -5.60 17.73
C SER A 68 -22.73 -5.94 16.35
N LEU A 69 -24.05 -6.07 16.24
CA LEU A 69 -24.72 -6.34 14.97
C LEU A 69 -24.58 -5.17 13.98
N PHE A 70 -24.63 -3.93 14.47
CA PHE A 70 -24.45 -2.74 13.63
C PHE A 70 -23.01 -2.61 13.12
N SER A 71 -22.03 -2.93 13.97
CA SER A 71 -20.61 -2.99 13.60
C SER A 71 -20.36 -4.08 12.54
N CYS A 72 -20.98 -5.25 12.70
CA CYS A 72 -20.87 -6.35 11.75
C CYS A 72 -21.48 -6.00 10.38
N LEU A 73 -22.60 -5.26 10.37
CA LEU A 73 -23.23 -4.77 9.14
C LEU A 73 -22.34 -3.75 8.40
N LEU A 74 -21.71 -2.83 9.13
CA LEU A 74 -20.76 -1.86 8.57
C LEU A 74 -19.52 -2.55 7.98
N LEU A 75 -19.01 -3.59 8.63
CA LEU A 75 -17.90 -4.40 8.13
C LEU A 75 -18.26 -5.16 6.85
N LEU A 76 -19.48 -5.72 6.78
CA LEU A 76 -19.96 -6.39 5.56
C LEU A 76 -20.13 -5.41 4.40
N LEU A 77 -20.67 -4.22 4.64
CA LEU A 77 -20.77 -3.17 3.63
C LEU A 77 -19.40 -2.68 3.15
N TYR A 78 -18.42 -2.58 4.07
CA TYR A 78 -17.04 -2.22 3.74
C TYR A 78 -16.35 -3.28 2.87
N LEU A 79 -16.47 -4.57 3.22
CA LEU A 79 -15.93 -5.65 2.40
C LEU A 79 -16.58 -5.69 1.01
N GLN A 80 -17.88 -5.46 0.93
CA GLN A 80 -18.59 -5.42 -0.36
C GLN A 80 -18.13 -4.26 -1.26
N ALA A 81 -17.81 -3.11 -0.68
CA ALA A 81 -17.23 -1.98 -1.41
C ALA A 81 -15.84 -2.31 -1.97
N THR A 82 -15.01 -3.02 -1.21
CA THR A 82 -13.66 -3.42 -1.67
C THR A 82 -13.69 -4.48 -2.77
N VAL A 83 -14.63 -5.43 -2.72
CA VAL A 83 -14.79 -6.46 -3.77
C VAL A 83 -15.39 -5.86 -5.05
N GLY A 84 -16.29 -4.89 -4.92
CA GLY A 84 -16.83 -4.14 -6.06
C GLY A 84 -15.77 -3.32 -6.80
N LEU A 85 -14.78 -2.78 -6.08
CA LEU A 85 -13.66 -2.05 -6.68
C LEU A 85 -12.71 -2.97 -7.46
N ASN A 86 -12.39 -4.15 -6.91
CA ASN A 86 -11.50 -5.10 -7.58
C ASN A 86 -12.11 -5.65 -8.87
N LYS A 87 -13.42 -5.82 -8.92
CA LYS A 87 -14.12 -6.29 -10.13
C LYS A 87 -14.19 -5.23 -11.23
N LEU A 88 -14.22 -3.95 -10.88
CA LEU A 88 -14.10 -2.84 -11.83
C LEU A 88 -12.68 -2.69 -12.40
N LEU A 89 -11.66 -3.14 -11.66
CA LEU A 89 -10.26 -3.13 -12.11
C LEU A 89 -9.90 -4.34 -12.99
N GLU A 90 -10.67 -5.43 -12.93
CA GLU A 90 -10.49 -6.61 -13.81
C GLU A 90 -11.19 -6.47 -15.17
N ASP A 91 -12.24 -5.65 -15.29
CA ASP A 91 -12.98 -5.44 -16.55
C ASP A 91 -12.31 -4.42 -17.51
N GLU A 92 -11.34 -3.63 -17.04
CA GLU A 92 -10.49 -2.78 -17.92
C GLU A 92 -9.19 -3.51 -18.27
N GLY A 93 -9.30 -4.43 -19.22
CA GLY A 93 -8.19 -5.27 -19.68
C GLY A 93 -7.03 -4.50 -20.34
N VAL A 94 -5.81 -4.84 -19.93
CA VAL A 94 -4.62 -4.81 -20.80
C VAL A 94 -4.11 -6.23 -20.93
N SER A 95 -4.59 -6.87 -22.00
CA SER A 95 -4.08 -8.15 -22.52
C SER A 95 -2.66 -7.97 -23.03
N SER A 96 -1.83 -8.96 -22.71
CA SER A 96 -0.54 -9.32 -23.32
C SER A 96 -0.44 -9.05 -24.81
N LEU A 97 0.71 -8.52 -25.25
CA LEU A 97 1.19 -8.66 -26.62
C LEU A 97 2.71 -8.81 -26.64
N ASP A 98 3.12 -9.91 -27.26
CA ASP A 98 4.45 -10.49 -27.30
C ASP A 98 5.51 -9.62 -27.98
N TYR A 99 6.72 -9.68 -27.42
CA TYR A 99 7.96 -9.22 -28.05
C TYR A 99 8.33 -10.13 -29.22
N VAL A 100 8.50 -9.56 -30.41
CA VAL A 100 9.21 -10.20 -31.53
C VAL A 100 10.46 -9.37 -31.82
N GLU A 101 11.62 -9.97 -31.61
CA GLU A 101 12.88 -9.54 -32.22
C GLU A 101 12.76 -9.68 -33.75
N ASP A 102 13.07 -8.63 -34.50
CA ASP A 102 14.03 -8.82 -35.59
C ASP A 102 14.75 -7.54 -35.99
N SER A 103 15.97 -7.77 -36.42
CA SER A 103 17.00 -6.85 -36.82
C SER A 103 16.89 -6.43 -38.29
N SER A 104 17.50 -5.28 -38.58
CA SER A 104 18.30 -5.00 -39.78
C SER A 104 17.74 -4.08 -40.91
N VAL A 105 18.64 -3.14 -41.26
CA VAL A 105 18.92 -2.48 -42.56
C VAL A 105 18.14 -1.23 -43.01
N ILE A 106 18.98 -0.22 -43.26
CA ILE A 106 18.85 1.13 -43.83
C ILE A 106 18.25 1.17 -45.25
N LYS A 107 17.37 2.16 -45.55
CA LYS A 107 17.53 3.13 -46.67
C LYS A 107 16.46 4.24 -46.70
N SER A 108 16.91 5.37 -47.23
CA SER A 108 16.36 6.73 -47.35
C SER A 108 15.07 6.90 -48.16
N SER A 109 14.23 7.88 -47.82
CA SER A 109 14.18 9.23 -48.47
C SER A 109 12.81 9.94 -48.38
N THR A 110 12.90 11.29 -48.31
CA THR A 110 11.94 12.36 -48.68
C THR A 110 10.72 12.74 -47.82
N LYS A 111 10.83 13.97 -47.24
CA LYS A 111 9.89 15.14 -47.17
C LYS A 111 8.38 14.85 -47.00
N THR A 112 7.62 15.48 -46.09
CA THR A 112 7.49 16.94 -45.83
C THR A 112 6.63 17.20 -44.57
N SER A 113 6.95 18.25 -43.78
CA SER A 113 6.08 19.17 -42.97
C SER A 113 4.93 18.58 -42.10
N ASN A 114 4.79 18.79 -40.78
CA ASN A 114 4.83 20.04 -40.02
C ASN A 114 4.77 19.80 -38.47
N GLU A 115 5.34 20.76 -37.72
CA GLU A 115 5.13 21.13 -36.30
C GLU A 115 5.58 20.17 -35.16
N VAL A 116 6.75 20.52 -34.63
CA VAL A 116 7.52 19.91 -33.54
C VAL A 116 7.31 20.73 -32.26
N TYR A 117 6.83 20.10 -31.19
CA TYR A 117 7.17 20.52 -29.82
C TYR A 117 8.45 19.77 -29.43
N ASP A 118 9.53 20.54 -29.27
CA ASP A 118 10.88 20.07 -28.98
C ASP A 118 10.99 19.66 -27.49
N ILE A 119 10.83 18.37 -27.20
CA ILE A 119 11.22 17.80 -25.91
C ILE A 119 12.71 17.47 -26.01
N GLN A 120 13.55 18.43 -25.61
CA GLN A 120 14.98 18.22 -25.41
C GLN A 120 15.18 17.20 -24.27
N PRO A 121 15.88 16.08 -24.47
CA PRO A 121 16.36 15.25 -23.36
C PRO A 121 17.48 16.00 -22.63
N ARG A 122 17.31 16.28 -21.32
CA ARG A 122 18.38 16.85 -20.49
C ARG A 122 19.25 15.75 -19.87
N PRO A 123 20.55 16.05 -19.67
CA PRO A 123 21.61 15.06 -19.77
C PRO A 123 21.87 14.31 -18.48
N ASP A 124 22.26 13.06 -18.67
CA ASP A 124 22.98 12.14 -17.78
C ASP A 124 23.77 12.84 -16.66
N GLN A 125 23.38 12.61 -15.42
CA GLN A 125 24.31 12.78 -14.29
C GLN A 125 25.22 11.57 -14.25
N GLN A 126 26.46 11.79 -14.70
CA GLN A 126 27.56 10.85 -14.62
C GLN A 126 27.87 10.52 -13.15
N ASP A 127 27.75 9.23 -12.82
CA ASP A 127 28.28 8.65 -11.59
C ASP A 127 29.81 8.81 -11.55
N GLY A 128 30.28 9.58 -10.58
CA GLY A 128 31.69 9.72 -10.26
C GLY A 128 32.22 8.48 -9.55
N PHE A 129 32.71 7.50 -10.32
CA PHE A 129 33.52 6.40 -9.81
C PHE A 129 34.88 6.92 -9.30
N VAL A 130 35.05 6.96 -7.98
CA VAL A 130 36.36 7.07 -7.34
C VAL A 130 37.01 5.69 -7.33
N LYS A 131 38.13 5.57 -8.06
CA LYS A 131 39.04 4.42 -8.00
C LYS A 131 39.67 4.31 -6.61
N GLN A 132 39.55 3.16 -5.96
CA GLN A 132 40.57 2.66 -5.06
C GLN A 132 40.99 1.25 -5.48
N ASP A 133 42.27 1.17 -5.81
CA ASP A 133 42.99 0.00 -6.29
C ASP A 133 43.78 -0.57 -5.11
N LYS A 134 43.50 -1.83 -4.72
CA LYS A 134 44.41 -2.71 -3.94
C LYS A 134 44.14 -4.19 -4.26
N SER A 135 44.81 -4.67 -5.29
CA SER A 135 45.59 -5.93 -5.38
C SER A 135 45.19 -7.21 -4.61
N MET A 136 45.12 -8.29 -5.41
CA MET A 136 45.37 -9.75 -5.18
C MET A 136 44.18 -10.70 -4.88
N PRO A 137 44.26 -11.99 -5.30
CA PRO A 137 44.93 -12.57 -6.48
C PRO A 137 43.99 -13.40 -7.38
N VAL A 138 44.48 -13.61 -8.60
CA VAL A 138 43.93 -14.45 -9.68
C VAL A 138 43.75 -15.90 -9.22
N LEU A 139 42.55 -16.45 -9.41
CA LEU A 139 42.29 -17.89 -9.35
C LEU A 139 41.73 -18.37 -10.69
N ALA A 140 42.35 -19.46 -11.15
CA ALA A 140 42.34 -19.97 -12.50
C ALA A 140 40.96 -20.38 -13.01
N ASN A 141 40.73 -20.06 -14.27
CA ASN A 141 39.56 -20.46 -15.05
C ASN A 141 39.63 -21.96 -15.33
N LYS A 142 38.74 -22.75 -14.71
CA LYS A 142 38.45 -24.13 -15.12
C LYS A 142 37.09 -24.14 -15.80
N ASN A 143 37.12 -24.29 -17.12
CA ASN A 143 35.96 -24.63 -17.95
C ASN A 143 35.24 -25.82 -17.31
N THR A 144 33.97 -25.64 -16.96
CA THR A 144 33.08 -26.74 -16.55
C THR A 144 31.88 -26.71 -17.48
N GLU A 145 31.67 -27.84 -18.12
CA GLU A 145 30.67 -28.11 -19.14
C GLU A 145 29.25 -27.77 -18.65
N MET A 146 28.46 -27.13 -19.51
CA MET A 146 27.02 -26.96 -19.32
C MET A 146 26.34 -28.33 -19.43
N THR A 147 26.14 -28.99 -18.30
CA THR A 147 25.06 -29.96 -18.15
C THR A 147 23.77 -29.19 -17.84
N GLN A 148 22.78 -29.37 -18.70
CA GLN A 148 21.42 -28.88 -18.55
C GLN A 148 20.85 -29.35 -17.20
N GLU A 149 20.59 -28.40 -16.30
CA GLU A 149 19.83 -28.63 -15.06
C GLU A 149 18.34 -28.58 -15.41
N PRO A 150 17.54 -29.59 -15.02
CA PRO A 150 16.14 -29.63 -15.40
C PRO A 150 15.33 -28.58 -14.64
N GLU A 151 14.50 -27.94 -15.44
CA GLU A 151 13.47 -26.97 -15.14
C GLU A 151 12.49 -27.45 -14.04
N ASN A 152 12.29 -26.58 -13.05
CA ASN A 152 11.14 -26.43 -12.17
C ASN A 152 10.60 -27.66 -11.41
N THR A 153 10.93 -27.71 -10.12
CA THR A 153 9.96 -28.12 -9.09
C THR A 153 10.03 -27.09 -7.96
N GLU A 154 9.06 -26.18 -7.89
CA GLU A 154 8.83 -25.42 -6.66
C GLU A 154 8.60 -26.44 -5.54
N LYS A 155 9.59 -26.61 -4.66
CA LYS A 155 9.48 -27.47 -3.49
C LYS A 155 8.42 -26.86 -2.58
N GLU A 156 7.24 -27.47 -2.58
CA GLU A 156 6.16 -27.15 -1.64
C GLU A 156 6.72 -27.14 -0.21
N LEU A 157 6.63 -25.98 0.46
CA LEU A 157 7.19 -25.79 1.79
C LEU A 157 6.48 -26.73 2.78
N SER A 158 7.24 -27.55 3.52
CA SER A 158 6.62 -28.53 4.43
C SER A 158 5.73 -27.85 5.47
N ALA A 159 4.64 -28.52 5.86
CA ALA A 159 3.71 -28.00 6.86
C ALA A 159 4.41 -27.65 8.20
N GLU A 160 5.41 -28.45 8.58
CA GLU A 160 6.25 -28.20 9.75
C GLU A 160 7.04 -26.90 9.63
N LYS A 161 7.68 -26.65 8.48
CA LYS A 161 8.46 -25.43 8.23
C LYS A 161 7.56 -24.20 8.23
N LYS A 162 6.35 -24.30 7.67
CA LYS A 162 5.34 -23.24 7.74
C LYS A 162 4.94 -22.93 9.18
N GLN A 163 4.67 -23.97 9.98
CA GLN A 163 4.33 -23.80 11.40
C GLN A 163 5.46 -23.13 12.21
N GLN A 164 6.71 -23.47 11.94
CA GLN A 164 7.87 -22.85 12.59
C GLN A 164 8.01 -21.36 12.23
N ILE A 165 7.81 -21.02 10.95
CA ILE A 165 7.80 -19.62 10.48
C ILE A 165 6.67 -18.82 11.12
N ASP A 166 5.45 -19.37 11.13
CA ASP A 166 4.28 -18.71 11.73
C ASP A 166 4.50 -18.46 13.23
N LYS A 167 5.09 -19.44 13.93
CA LYS A 167 5.45 -19.32 15.34
C LYS A 167 6.51 -18.24 15.57
N PHE A 168 7.54 -18.19 14.74
CA PHE A 168 8.57 -17.14 14.83
C PHE A 168 7.95 -15.74 14.72
N PHE A 169 7.14 -15.49 13.69
CA PHE A 169 6.48 -14.19 13.53
C PHE A 169 5.53 -13.88 14.69
N SER A 170 4.76 -14.87 15.15
CA SER A 170 3.89 -14.71 16.32
C SER A 170 4.68 -14.30 17.57
N ASP A 171 5.81 -14.94 17.85
CA ASP A 171 6.68 -14.64 18.98
C ASP A 171 7.24 -13.20 18.86
N ILE A 172 7.76 -12.83 17.69
CA ILE A 172 8.28 -11.46 17.45
C ILE A 172 7.18 -10.41 17.65
N PHE A 173 6.01 -10.58 17.03
CA PHE A 173 4.91 -9.62 17.18
C PHE A 173 4.37 -9.57 18.61
N SER A 174 4.37 -10.69 19.34
CA SER A 174 3.97 -10.70 20.74
C SER A 174 4.92 -9.86 21.61
N ALA A 175 6.23 -9.98 21.42
CA ALA A 175 7.25 -9.22 22.13
C ALA A 175 7.18 -7.72 21.78
N ILE A 176 6.91 -7.37 20.51
CA ILE A 176 6.72 -5.98 20.08
C ILE A 176 5.49 -5.36 20.77
N ARG A 177 4.34 -6.04 20.75
CA ARG A 177 3.10 -5.52 21.36
C ARG A 177 3.26 -5.29 22.86
N SER A 178 4.01 -6.14 23.55
CA SER A 178 4.32 -5.99 24.98
C SER A 178 5.49 -5.04 25.25
N LYS A 179 6.17 -4.54 24.21
CA LYS A 179 7.44 -3.80 24.29
C LYS A 179 8.52 -4.54 25.09
N ASN A 180 8.49 -5.88 25.05
CA ASN A 180 9.49 -6.73 25.67
C ASN A 180 10.67 -6.95 24.73
N TRP A 181 11.58 -5.97 24.67
CA TRP A 181 12.70 -5.97 23.74
C TRP A 181 13.72 -7.10 24.01
N ASP A 182 13.91 -7.48 25.27
CA ASP A 182 14.78 -8.60 25.64
C ASP A 182 14.26 -9.92 25.07
N GLU A 183 12.93 -10.13 25.15
CA GLU A 183 12.29 -11.30 24.56
C GLU A 183 12.38 -11.28 23.04
N LEU A 184 12.20 -10.10 22.40
CA LEU A 184 12.38 -9.95 20.96
C LEU A 184 13.79 -10.40 20.53
N VAL A 185 14.84 -9.89 21.18
CA VAL A 185 16.23 -10.25 20.88
C VAL A 185 16.51 -11.72 21.14
N LYS A 186 15.98 -12.28 22.23
CA LYS A 186 16.13 -13.72 22.52
C LYS A 186 15.51 -14.59 21.43
N LYS A 187 14.30 -14.24 20.99
CA LYS A 187 13.55 -15.00 19.97
C LYS A 187 14.14 -14.83 18.59
N SER A 188 14.70 -13.66 18.26
CA SER A 188 15.34 -13.42 16.97
C SER A 188 16.65 -14.19 16.76
N ARG A 189 17.39 -14.49 17.83
CA ARG A 189 18.66 -15.25 17.80
C ARG A 189 18.49 -16.76 17.60
N GLN A 190 17.36 -17.31 18.00
CA GLN A 190 17.12 -18.75 18.02
C GLN A 190 15.84 -19.09 17.24
N PRO A 191 15.75 -18.75 15.95
CA PRO A 191 14.63 -19.21 15.13
C PRO A 191 14.74 -20.73 15.01
N ASP A 192 13.70 -21.45 15.42
CA ASP A 192 13.60 -22.89 15.23
C ASP A 192 13.16 -23.19 13.78
N ILE A 193 13.94 -22.72 12.79
CA ILE A 193 13.64 -22.86 11.38
C ILE A 193 14.90 -23.27 10.61
N LYS A 194 14.92 -24.50 10.09
CA LYS A 194 16.04 -24.98 9.27
C LYS A 194 16.10 -24.25 7.92
N GLU A 195 17.32 -23.91 7.49
CA GLU A 195 17.65 -23.29 6.18
C GLU A 195 17.13 -21.86 5.97
N LEU A 196 16.36 -21.31 6.90
CA LEU A 196 16.04 -19.88 6.88
C LEU A 196 17.24 -19.13 7.44
N GLN A 197 17.81 -18.23 6.65
CA GLN A 197 19.01 -17.51 7.05
C GLN A 197 18.70 -16.68 8.30
N ASN A 198 19.43 -16.93 9.39
CA ASN A 198 19.29 -16.19 10.65
C ASN A 198 19.42 -14.67 10.42
N GLU A 199 20.27 -14.26 9.48
CA GLU A 199 20.46 -12.88 9.05
C GLU A 199 19.15 -12.22 8.57
N ALA A 200 18.35 -12.91 7.75
CA ALA A 200 17.07 -12.37 7.28
C ALA A 200 16.06 -12.21 8.42
N MET A 201 16.06 -13.15 9.38
CA MET A 201 15.20 -13.10 10.57
C MET A 201 15.61 -11.98 11.53
N LEU A 202 16.93 -11.81 11.73
CA LEU A 202 17.49 -10.71 12.52
C LEU A 202 17.22 -9.35 11.87
N THR A 203 17.35 -9.26 10.54
CA THR A 203 17.06 -8.06 9.76
C THR A 203 15.57 -7.71 9.83
N PHE A 204 14.69 -8.72 9.74
CA PHE A 204 13.27 -8.52 9.98
C PHE A 204 12.99 -8.00 11.40
N ALA A 205 13.60 -8.62 12.42
CA ALA A 205 13.47 -8.18 13.80
C ALA A 205 13.98 -6.73 13.99
N LEU A 206 15.07 -6.35 13.34
CA LEU A 206 15.61 -4.99 13.34
C LEU A 206 14.64 -3.99 12.73
N ALA A 207 14.08 -4.28 11.55
CA ALA A 207 13.10 -3.41 10.90
C ALA A 207 11.85 -3.23 11.79
N GLN A 208 11.33 -4.31 12.35
CA GLN A 208 10.16 -4.26 13.23
C GLN A 208 10.44 -3.53 14.56
N ALA A 209 11.57 -3.81 15.21
CA ALA A 209 11.98 -3.11 16.42
C ALA A 209 12.14 -1.60 16.17
N THR A 210 12.74 -1.24 15.03
CA THR A 210 12.93 0.16 14.61
C THR A 210 11.58 0.86 14.45
N ALA A 211 10.67 0.29 13.64
CA ALA A 211 9.35 0.86 13.37
C ALA A 211 8.49 1.02 14.63
N ASN A 212 8.69 0.16 15.63
CA ASN A 212 7.92 0.16 16.88
C ASN A 212 8.61 0.91 18.03
N GLY A 213 9.64 1.70 17.73
CA GLY A 213 10.24 2.60 18.71
C GLY A 213 11.14 1.91 19.73
N ALA A 214 11.77 0.80 19.37
CA ALA A 214 12.76 0.17 20.25
C ALA A 214 13.91 1.15 20.59
N PRO A 215 14.44 1.08 21.82
CA PRO A 215 15.66 1.79 22.23
C PRO A 215 16.86 1.48 21.31
N PHE A 216 17.77 2.45 21.17
CA PHE A 216 18.90 2.34 20.24
C PHE A 216 19.87 1.19 20.57
N ASP A 217 20.06 0.87 21.86
CA ASP A 217 20.88 -0.26 22.33
C ASP A 217 20.31 -1.61 21.89
N VAL A 218 18.98 -1.76 21.84
CA VAL A 218 18.31 -2.95 21.28
C VAL A 218 18.59 -3.06 19.79
N LEU A 219 18.46 -1.95 19.04
CA LEU A 219 18.72 -1.91 17.61
C LEU A 219 20.18 -2.25 17.30
N LEU A 220 21.11 -1.67 18.08
CA LEU A 220 22.54 -1.94 17.97
C LEU A 220 22.86 -3.41 18.31
N THR A 221 22.17 -4.00 19.28
CA THR A 221 22.33 -5.42 19.61
C THR A 221 21.98 -6.30 18.41
N LEU A 222 20.85 -6.03 17.73
CA LEU A 222 20.45 -6.79 16.54
C LEU A 222 21.45 -6.64 15.38
N LEU A 223 21.99 -5.43 15.17
CA LEU A 223 23.06 -5.19 14.18
C LEU A 223 24.31 -6.00 14.52
N ASN A 224 24.75 -5.97 15.78
CA ASN A 224 25.91 -6.75 16.25
C ASN A 224 25.70 -8.27 16.16
N ASP A 225 24.45 -8.72 16.27
CA ASP A 225 24.08 -10.13 16.08
C ASP A 225 24.05 -10.55 14.60
N GLY A 226 24.21 -9.60 13.67
CA GLY A 226 24.32 -9.86 12.23
C GLY A 226 23.14 -9.37 11.40
N ALA A 227 22.18 -8.63 11.96
CA ALA A 227 21.17 -7.95 11.13
C ALA A 227 21.85 -6.98 10.15
N GLN A 228 21.32 -6.88 8.92
CA GLN A 228 21.84 -5.98 7.90
C GLN A 228 20.94 -4.77 7.69
N PHE A 229 21.53 -3.72 7.14
CA PHE A 229 20.76 -2.65 6.56
C PHE A 229 20.24 -3.04 5.18
N ASN A 230 18.93 -2.92 5.00
CA ASN A 230 18.24 -3.02 3.72
C ASN A 230 17.17 -1.92 3.61
N ASP A 231 16.45 -1.91 2.50
CA ASP A 231 15.35 -1.00 2.21
C ASP A 231 14.26 -1.03 3.31
N ALA A 232 13.87 -2.22 3.79
CA ALA A 232 12.90 -2.36 4.87
C ALA A 232 13.36 -1.67 6.18
N VAL A 233 14.63 -1.82 6.56
CA VAL A 233 15.20 -1.13 7.73
C VAL A 233 15.28 0.38 7.49
N LEU A 234 15.68 0.83 6.30
CA LEU A 234 15.71 2.24 5.93
C LEU A 234 14.31 2.86 6.08
N PHE A 235 13.30 2.27 5.47
CA PHE A 235 11.95 2.83 5.48
C PHE A 235 11.32 2.77 6.87
N ALA A 236 11.56 1.71 7.65
CA ALA A 236 11.17 1.66 9.06
C ALA A 236 11.80 2.80 9.87
N THR A 237 13.08 3.09 9.63
CA THR A 237 13.82 4.20 10.27
C THR A 237 13.23 5.55 9.91
N VAL A 238 12.89 5.76 8.64
CA VAL A 238 12.30 7.00 8.14
C VAL A 238 10.89 7.22 8.69
N VAL A 239 10.04 6.20 8.66
CA VAL A 239 8.65 6.27 9.16
C VAL A 239 8.61 6.56 10.66
N ARG A 240 9.63 6.13 11.42
CA ARG A 240 9.79 6.48 12.84
C ARG A 240 9.96 7.99 13.08
N GLN A 241 10.39 8.77 12.07
CA GLN A 241 10.55 10.23 12.15
C GLN A 241 11.52 10.66 13.28
N ASP A 242 12.51 9.82 13.58
CA ASP A 242 13.53 10.06 14.61
C ASP A 242 14.87 10.31 13.92
N VAL A 243 15.19 11.59 13.70
CA VAL A 243 16.39 12.01 12.96
C VAL A 243 17.68 11.52 13.66
N LYS A 244 17.67 11.37 15.00
CA LYS A 244 18.84 10.87 15.72
C LYS A 244 19.15 9.41 15.40
N ILE A 245 18.12 8.59 15.17
CA ILE A 245 18.29 7.17 14.82
C ILE A 245 18.81 7.05 13.40
N ILE A 246 18.28 7.82 12.44
CA ILE A 246 18.77 7.75 11.06
C ILE A 246 20.22 8.26 10.95
N GLU A 247 20.56 9.35 11.64
CA GLU A 247 21.93 9.85 11.73
C GLU A 247 22.89 8.79 12.29
N ALA A 248 22.48 8.13 13.38
CA ALA A 248 23.26 7.05 13.95
C ALA A 248 23.43 5.89 12.97
N PHE A 249 22.34 5.39 12.37
CA PHE A 249 22.39 4.29 11.41
C PHE A 249 23.22 4.59 10.16
N VAL A 250 23.18 5.82 9.65
CA VAL A 250 24.07 6.27 8.57
C VAL A 250 25.53 6.18 9.00
N GLY A 251 25.85 6.55 10.25
CA GLY A 251 27.17 6.35 10.84
C GLY A 251 27.60 4.88 10.95
N TYR A 252 26.66 3.94 10.97
CA TYR A 252 26.90 2.49 10.91
C TYR A 252 26.84 1.91 9.49
N GLY A 253 26.64 2.74 8.45
CA GLY A 253 26.66 2.31 7.05
C GLY A 253 25.29 2.12 6.39
N LEU A 254 24.19 2.61 6.99
CA LEU A 254 22.88 2.63 6.32
C LEU A 254 22.93 3.52 5.05
N ASN A 255 22.60 2.94 3.90
CA ASN A 255 22.51 3.66 2.64
C ASN A 255 21.15 4.38 2.48
N LEU A 256 21.13 5.71 2.43
CA LEU A 256 19.90 6.51 2.27
C LEU A 256 19.30 6.47 0.86
N HIS A 257 20.09 6.07 -0.14
CA HIS A 257 19.71 6.11 -1.56
C HIS A 257 19.10 4.78 -2.05
N MET A 258 18.81 3.84 -1.15
CA MET A 258 18.10 2.61 -1.50
C MET A 258 16.70 2.93 -2.04
N ARG A 259 16.23 2.06 -2.94
CA ARG A 259 14.91 2.10 -3.55
C ARG A 259 14.21 0.77 -3.33
N ASP A 260 12.90 0.80 -3.11
CA ASP A 260 12.08 -0.41 -3.10
C ASP A 260 11.90 -0.98 -4.52
N ALA A 261 11.15 -2.09 -4.62
CA ALA A 261 10.81 -2.71 -5.89
C ALA A 261 9.96 -1.80 -6.81
N GLU A 262 9.26 -0.82 -6.24
CA GLU A 262 8.51 0.19 -6.97
C GLU A 262 9.35 1.42 -7.38
N GLY A 263 10.61 1.49 -6.97
CA GLY A 263 11.53 2.60 -7.22
C GLY A 263 11.41 3.78 -6.25
N ARG A 264 10.59 3.66 -5.19
CA ARG A 264 10.37 4.68 -4.18
C ARG A 264 11.57 4.78 -3.24
N THR A 265 11.89 6.01 -2.83
CA THR A 265 13.05 6.32 -2.00
C THR A 265 12.65 6.56 -0.54
N ALA A 266 13.63 6.68 0.36
CA ALA A 266 13.38 7.14 1.73
C ALA A 266 12.58 8.45 1.79
N LEU A 267 12.80 9.36 0.82
CA LEU A 267 12.09 10.64 0.79
C LEU A 267 10.58 10.45 0.62
N TYR A 268 10.15 9.50 -0.21
CA TYR A 268 8.74 9.13 -0.38
C TYR A 268 8.10 8.66 0.94
N TYR A 269 8.79 7.77 1.67
CA TYR A 269 8.28 7.24 2.93
C TYR A 269 8.23 8.27 4.05
N SER A 270 9.09 9.30 4.00
CA SER A 270 9.07 10.39 4.99
C SER A 270 7.77 11.22 4.95
N LEU A 271 7.04 11.18 3.82
CA LEU A 271 5.77 11.89 3.62
C LEU A 271 4.56 11.18 4.25
N PHE A 272 4.75 10.04 4.95
CA PHE A 272 3.66 9.36 5.65
C PHE A 272 3.02 10.22 6.76
N ASN A 273 3.79 11.16 7.34
CA ASN A 273 3.28 12.09 8.34
C ASN A 273 3.67 13.53 8.00
N LEU A 274 2.76 14.25 7.36
CA LEU A 274 2.95 15.64 6.96
C LEU A 274 2.95 16.65 8.12
N SER A 275 2.78 16.23 9.38
CA SER A 275 2.95 17.13 10.53
C SER A 275 4.42 17.35 10.92
N ARG A 276 5.34 16.54 10.37
CA ARG A 276 6.76 16.57 10.70
C ARG A 276 7.59 16.68 9.43
N SER A 277 8.50 17.63 9.40
CA SER A 277 9.35 17.88 8.25
C SER A 277 10.82 17.55 8.47
N ASP A 278 11.25 17.36 9.72
CA ASP A 278 12.66 17.15 10.08
C ASP A 278 13.32 16.00 9.27
N MET A 279 12.62 14.87 9.13
CA MET A 279 13.11 13.72 8.38
C MET A 279 13.16 14.00 6.87
N PHE A 280 12.15 14.67 6.33
CA PHE A 280 12.09 15.04 4.90
C PHE A 280 13.23 16.00 4.55
N ASP A 281 13.46 17.01 5.40
CA ASP A 281 14.54 17.97 5.26
C ASP A 281 15.92 17.31 5.37
N TYR A 282 16.09 16.41 6.35
CA TYR A 282 17.31 15.62 6.52
C TYR A 282 17.63 14.84 5.24
N LEU A 283 16.67 14.12 4.68
CA LEU A 283 16.85 13.34 3.46
C LEU A 283 17.14 14.21 2.23
N LEU A 284 16.46 15.35 2.09
CA LEU A 284 16.75 16.32 1.01
C LEU A 284 18.17 16.88 1.13
N SER A 285 18.61 17.25 2.34
CA SER A 285 19.98 17.75 2.56
C SER A 285 21.08 16.72 2.29
N HIS A 286 20.73 15.43 2.28
CA HIS A 286 21.60 14.33 1.88
C HIS A 286 21.42 13.93 0.41
N ASN A 287 20.78 14.78 -0.40
CA ASN A 287 20.57 14.57 -1.84
C ASN A 287 19.86 13.25 -2.17
N VAL A 288 18.94 12.80 -1.31
CA VAL A 288 18.07 11.66 -1.66
C VAL A 288 17.16 12.08 -2.82
N SER A 289 17.19 11.29 -3.89
CA SER A 289 16.47 11.56 -5.14
C SER A 289 14.97 11.80 -4.91
N THR A 290 14.47 12.86 -5.53
CA THR A 290 13.02 13.15 -5.65
C THR A 290 12.35 12.34 -6.75
N TYR A 291 13.12 11.97 -7.78
CA TYR A 291 12.62 11.19 -8.90
C TYR A 291 12.26 9.77 -8.49
N ILE A 292 11.05 9.35 -8.85
CA ILE A 292 10.51 8.00 -8.71
C ILE A 292 10.06 7.57 -10.10
N GLY A 293 10.42 6.35 -10.53
CA GLY A 293 10.23 5.87 -11.90
C GLY A 293 8.76 5.66 -12.34
N LYS A 294 7.79 6.15 -11.57
CA LYS A 294 6.35 5.99 -11.81
C LYS A 294 5.65 7.35 -11.66
N PRO A 295 5.29 8.02 -12.77
CA PRO A 295 4.69 9.37 -12.74
C PRO A 295 3.41 9.47 -11.89
N GLN A 296 2.60 8.42 -11.85
CA GLN A 296 1.36 8.39 -11.07
C GLN A 296 1.56 8.12 -9.56
N ASP A 297 2.79 7.87 -9.12
CA ASP A 297 3.14 7.54 -7.74
C ASP A 297 4.41 8.28 -7.31
N ASP A 298 4.46 9.57 -7.61
CA ASP A 298 5.55 10.45 -7.23
C ASP A 298 5.33 11.12 -5.85
N LEU A 299 6.26 11.99 -5.47
CA LEU A 299 6.21 12.69 -4.18
C LEU A 299 5.02 13.65 -4.06
N ILE A 300 4.66 14.37 -5.14
CA ILE A 300 3.53 15.32 -5.10
C ILE A 300 2.23 14.54 -4.96
N SER A 301 2.06 13.47 -5.75
CA SER A 301 0.95 12.53 -5.64
C SER A 301 0.83 11.97 -4.22
N ARG A 302 1.95 11.60 -3.59
CA ARG A 302 1.99 11.12 -2.20
C ARG A 302 1.54 12.18 -1.18
N VAL A 303 1.96 13.43 -1.35
CA VAL A 303 1.50 14.55 -0.51
C VAL A 303 -0.01 14.74 -0.66
N LEU A 304 -0.52 14.84 -1.89
CA LEU A 304 -1.94 15.05 -2.17
C LEU A 304 -2.81 13.93 -1.59
N ALA A 305 -2.38 12.67 -1.70
CA ALA A 305 -3.10 11.52 -1.16
C ALA A 305 -3.23 11.53 0.38
N SER A 306 -2.33 12.22 1.09
CA SER A 306 -2.23 12.17 2.57
C SER A 306 -2.58 13.49 3.24
N CYS A 307 -2.93 14.54 2.49
CA CYS A 307 -2.98 15.89 3.04
C CYS A 307 -4.32 16.32 3.64
N SER A 308 -5.40 15.56 3.47
CA SER A 308 -6.77 16.01 3.73
C SER A 308 -7.01 16.62 5.11
N SER A 309 -6.24 16.21 6.12
CA SER A 309 -6.37 16.64 7.52
C SER A 309 -5.26 17.57 8.02
N THR A 310 -4.35 18.05 7.15
CA THR A 310 -3.21 18.91 7.54
C THR A 310 -3.19 20.22 6.74
N THR A 311 -2.64 21.27 7.34
CA THR A 311 -2.36 22.55 6.67
C THR A 311 -0.92 22.67 6.17
N ASN A 312 -0.07 21.68 6.46
CA ASN A 312 1.37 21.75 6.17
C ASN A 312 1.73 21.20 4.78
N ALA A 313 0.76 20.84 3.95
CA ALA A 313 1.03 20.19 2.66
C ALA A 313 1.81 21.10 1.70
N GLY A 314 1.50 22.41 1.70
CA GLY A 314 2.20 23.41 0.90
C GLY A 314 3.71 23.44 1.13
N TYR A 315 4.17 23.20 2.36
CA TYR A 315 5.59 23.14 2.69
C TYR A 315 6.33 22.06 1.88
N PHE A 316 5.75 20.86 1.78
CA PHE A 316 6.39 19.75 1.10
C PHE A 316 6.37 19.97 -0.41
N VAL A 317 5.22 20.40 -0.95
CA VAL A 317 5.10 20.72 -2.38
C VAL A 317 6.12 21.80 -2.78
N GLU A 318 6.23 22.89 -2.01
CA GLU A 318 7.21 23.94 -2.28
C GLU A 318 8.64 23.39 -2.42
N ARG A 319 9.06 22.53 -1.50
CA ARG A 319 10.41 21.95 -1.50
C ARG A 319 10.63 20.97 -2.63
N ILE A 320 9.61 20.16 -2.94
CA ILE A 320 9.64 19.23 -4.06
C ILE A 320 9.80 20.01 -5.38
N LEU A 321 9.05 21.10 -5.57
CA LEU A 321 9.18 21.96 -6.76
C LEU A 321 10.54 22.66 -6.82
N ARG A 322 11.08 23.11 -5.68
CA ARG A 322 12.45 23.68 -5.61
C ARG A 322 13.54 22.67 -5.94
N ALA A 323 13.29 21.38 -5.73
CA ALA A 323 14.19 20.31 -6.15
C ALA A 323 14.11 20.02 -7.67
N GLY A 324 13.20 20.67 -8.40
CA GLY A 324 13.09 20.59 -9.85
C GLY A 324 11.95 19.72 -10.36
N GLU A 325 11.14 19.14 -9.48
CA GLU A 325 9.92 18.43 -9.87
C GLU A 325 8.86 19.41 -10.39
N ILE A 326 7.93 18.91 -11.20
CA ILE A 326 6.89 19.72 -11.85
C ILE A 326 5.48 19.27 -11.46
N ILE A 327 4.52 20.19 -11.53
CA ILE A 327 3.10 19.85 -11.38
C ILE A 327 2.57 19.31 -12.71
N THR A 328 2.10 18.07 -12.70
CA THR A 328 1.51 17.41 -13.85
C THR A 328 -0.01 17.63 -13.89
N PRO A 329 -0.69 17.36 -15.03
CA PRO A 329 -2.15 17.37 -15.10
C PRO A 329 -2.82 16.45 -14.07
N LEU A 330 -2.23 15.28 -13.77
CA LEU A 330 -2.75 14.34 -12.76
C LEU A 330 -2.76 14.96 -11.36
N HIS A 331 -1.72 15.73 -11.01
CA HIS A 331 -1.70 16.45 -9.73
C HIS A 331 -2.82 17.50 -9.64
N ARG A 332 -3.13 18.18 -10.76
CA ARG A 332 -4.21 19.19 -10.79
C ARG A 332 -5.59 18.56 -10.67
N GLU A 333 -5.78 17.39 -11.26
CA GLU A 333 -7.01 16.59 -11.08
C GLU A 333 -7.18 16.19 -9.61
N ALA A 334 -6.15 15.58 -9.01
CA ALA A 334 -6.18 15.21 -7.59
C ALA A 334 -6.38 16.41 -6.66
N PHE A 335 -5.79 17.56 -6.96
CA PHE A 335 -6.02 18.81 -6.22
C PHE A 335 -7.49 19.29 -6.35
N THR A 336 -8.08 19.19 -7.54
CA THR A 336 -9.49 19.55 -7.77
C THR A 336 -10.42 18.70 -6.91
N ASP A 337 -10.16 17.39 -6.84
CA ASP A 337 -10.90 16.47 -5.96
C ASP A 337 -10.79 16.85 -4.48
N LEU A 338 -9.60 17.26 -4.02
CA LEU A 338 -9.39 17.74 -2.66
C LEU A 338 -10.17 19.04 -2.39
N ALA A 339 -10.19 19.97 -3.35
CA ALA A 339 -10.94 21.21 -3.27
C ALA A 339 -12.45 20.94 -3.17
N LEU A 340 -13.00 20.05 -3.99
CA LEU A 340 -14.41 19.64 -3.94
C LEU A 340 -14.78 19.00 -2.59
N LYS A 341 -13.83 18.29 -1.96
CA LYS A 341 -14.01 17.67 -0.64
C LYS A 341 -13.78 18.65 0.53
N ASN A 342 -13.47 19.92 0.27
CA ASN A 342 -13.10 20.91 1.28
C ASN A 342 -11.95 20.43 2.21
N ALA A 343 -10.97 19.74 1.64
CA ALA A 343 -9.82 19.25 2.39
C ALA A 343 -9.03 20.41 3.04
N LEU A 344 -8.51 20.21 4.26
CA LEU A 344 -7.81 21.27 5.01
C LEU A 344 -6.53 21.75 4.32
N CYS A 345 -5.87 20.87 3.55
CA CYS A 345 -4.64 21.21 2.84
C CYS A 345 -4.84 22.16 1.66
N VAL A 346 -6.07 22.30 1.14
CA VAL A 346 -6.35 23.04 -0.10
C VAL A 346 -5.79 24.45 -0.03
N ASN A 347 -6.06 25.19 1.05
CA ASN A 347 -5.57 26.56 1.21
C ASN A 347 -4.03 26.68 1.13
N SER A 348 -3.31 25.70 1.69
CA SER A 348 -1.84 25.67 1.64
C SER A 348 -1.28 25.29 0.27
N LEU A 349 -2.09 24.60 -0.54
CA LEU A 349 -1.73 24.10 -1.86
C LEU A 349 -2.15 25.05 -2.98
N THR A 350 -3.19 25.85 -2.79
CA THR A 350 -3.73 26.80 -3.79
C THR A 350 -2.66 27.58 -4.54
N PRO A 351 -1.65 28.21 -3.90
CA PRO A 351 -0.64 29.00 -4.61
C PRO A 351 0.12 28.23 -5.69
N TYR A 352 0.26 26.91 -5.55
CA TYR A 352 0.99 26.07 -6.49
C TYR A 352 0.11 25.52 -7.62
N PHE A 353 -1.19 25.35 -7.36
CA PHE A 353 -2.10 24.64 -8.28
C PHE A 353 -3.00 25.56 -9.10
N THR A 354 -3.14 26.83 -8.72
CA THR A 354 -4.03 27.78 -9.41
C THR A 354 -3.30 28.80 -10.29
N GLU A 355 -1.96 28.78 -10.33
CA GLU A 355 -1.21 29.64 -11.23
C GLU A 355 -1.15 29.00 -12.65
N TYR A 356 -1.80 29.74 -13.57
CA TYR A 356 -1.95 29.69 -15.05
C TYR A 356 -1.87 28.36 -15.80
#